data_AF-A0A415S4N1-F1
#
_entry.id   AF-A0A415S4N1-F1
#
_cell.length_a   1.000
_cell.length_b   1.000
_cell.length_c   1.000
_cell.angle_alpha   90.00
_cell.angle_beta   90.00
_cell.angle_gamma   90.00
#
_symmetry.space_group_name_H-M   'P 1'
#
loop_
_entity.id
_entity.type
_entity.pdbx_description
1 polymer ?
#
loop_
_entity_poly.entity_id
_entity_poly.type
_entity_poly.pdbx_seq_one_letter_code
_entity_poly.pdbx_strand_id
1 'polypeptide(L)'
;MRLIKMTGGLGNQMFIYAFYLRMKKRHTNTRIDLSDMMHYNVHHGYEMHRVFNLPKTEFCINQPLKKVIEFLFFKKIYERKQDPSSLLPFDKKYLWPLLYFKGFYQSERFFADMENDIRIAFTFNSDLFNEKTQAMLTQIKHNEHAVSLHIRRGDYLEPKHWKTTGSVCQLPYYLNAITEMNKRIEQPSYYVFSDDIAWVKENLPLPQAVFIDWNKGTESWQDMMLMSHCRHHIICNSTFSWWGAWLNPRENKTVIMPERWFQHCDTPNIYPAGWIKVPVN
;
A
#
# COMPACT_ATOMS: atom_id res chain seq x y z
N MET A 1 22.47 -16.70 -1.94
CA MET A 1 21.04 -16.67 -2.33
C MET A 1 20.26 -15.87 -1.31
N ARG A 2 19.32 -15.04 -1.76
CA ARG A 2 18.43 -14.26 -0.89
C ARG A 2 16.99 -14.58 -1.24
N LEU A 3 16.21 -14.93 -0.22
CA LEU A 3 14.81 -15.28 -0.36
C LEU A 3 13.98 -14.23 0.38
N ILE A 4 12.88 -13.80 -0.21
CA ILE A 4 11.98 -12.79 0.39
C ILE A 4 10.58 -13.39 0.45
N LYS A 5 10.02 -13.49 1.65
CA LYS A 5 8.66 -14.00 1.87
C LYS A 5 7.62 -13.00 1.36
N MET A 6 6.72 -13.44 0.47
CA MET A 6 5.54 -12.68 0.07
C MET A 6 4.36 -12.97 1.01
N THR A 7 3.62 -11.93 1.42
CA THR A 7 2.43 -12.08 2.27
C THR A 7 1.57 -10.80 2.31
N GLY A 8 0.31 -10.93 2.75
CA GLY A 8 -0.63 -9.83 2.90
C GLY A 8 -1.39 -9.47 1.62
N GLY A 9 -2.26 -8.46 1.69
CA GLY A 9 -2.98 -7.92 0.52
C GLY A 9 -2.10 -7.07 -0.39
N LEU A 10 -2.65 -6.62 -1.52
CA LEU A 10 -1.95 -5.92 -2.61
C LEU A 10 -0.93 -4.86 -2.14
N GLY A 11 -1.34 -3.90 -1.30
CA GLY A 11 -0.41 -2.84 -0.86
C GLY A 11 0.79 -3.36 -0.05
N ASN A 12 0.62 -4.43 0.70
CA ASN A 12 1.74 -5.11 1.39
C ASN A 12 2.63 -5.87 0.39
N GLN A 13 2.01 -6.54 -0.58
CA GLN A 13 2.75 -7.23 -1.65
C GLN A 13 3.63 -6.25 -2.43
N MET A 14 3.12 -5.05 -2.73
CA MET A 14 3.86 -3.99 -3.42
C MET A 14 5.10 -3.54 -2.65
N PHE A 15 5.02 -3.34 -1.33
CA PHE A 15 6.20 -3.03 -0.51
C PHE A 15 7.24 -4.15 -0.52
N ILE A 16 6.80 -5.39 -0.37
CA ILE A 16 7.67 -6.57 -0.43
C ILE A 16 8.34 -6.66 -1.82
N TYR A 17 7.59 -6.40 -2.88
CA TYR A 17 8.08 -6.45 -4.25
C TYR A 17 9.06 -5.30 -4.56
N ALA A 18 8.80 -4.10 -4.04
CA ALA A 18 9.72 -2.97 -4.19
C ALA A 18 11.05 -3.23 -3.48
N PHE A 19 11.00 -3.78 -2.26
CA PHE A 19 12.20 -4.26 -1.58
C PHE A 19 12.90 -5.37 -2.37
N TYR A 20 12.15 -6.31 -2.97
CA TYR A 20 12.71 -7.33 -3.84
C TYR A 20 13.46 -6.75 -5.03
N LEU A 21 12.89 -5.78 -5.76
CA LEU A 21 13.54 -5.16 -6.92
C LEU A 21 14.88 -4.52 -6.53
N ARG A 22 14.92 -3.81 -5.39
CA ARG A 22 16.18 -3.27 -4.84
C ARG A 22 17.19 -4.33 -4.49
N MET A 23 16.76 -5.38 -3.81
CA MET A 23 17.63 -6.49 -3.46
C MET A 23 18.13 -7.25 -4.70
N LYS A 24 17.30 -7.40 -5.73
CA LYS A 24 17.64 -8.03 -6.99
C LYS A 24 18.69 -7.23 -7.76
N LYS A 25 18.57 -5.91 -7.80
CA LYS A 25 19.55 -4.98 -8.41
C LYS A 25 20.93 -5.13 -7.76
N ARG A 26 21.00 -5.26 -6.43
CA ARG A 26 22.25 -5.44 -5.68
C ARG A 26 22.77 -6.87 -5.69
N HIS A 27 21.85 -7.84 -5.79
CA HIS A 27 22.13 -9.25 -5.62
C HIS A 27 21.28 -10.07 -6.59
N THR A 28 21.86 -10.42 -7.73
CA THR A 28 21.21 -11.14 -8.84
C THR A 28 20.54 -12.45 -8.42
N ASN A 29 21.09 -13.14 -7.41
CA ASN A 29 20.51 -14.37 -6.83
C ASN A 29 19.51 -14.08 -5.69
N THR A 30 18.64 -13.08 -5.88
CA THR A 30 17.47 -12.80 -5.04
C THR A 30 16.20 -13.36 -5.70
N ARG A 31 15.32 -13.97 -4.90
CA ARG A 31 14.04 -14.56 -5.35
C ARG A 31 12.93 -14.28 -4.34
N ILE A 32 11.69 -14.22 -4.82
CA ILE A 32 10.49 -14.15 -3.99
C ILE A 32 9.98 -15.57 -3.72
N ASP A 33 9.60 -15.82 -2.49
CA ASP A 33 8.94 -17.04 -2.01
C ASP A 33 7.42 -16.81 -1.90
N LEU A 34 6.64 -17.49 -2.73
CA LEU A 34 5.18 -17.47 -2.72
C LEU A 34 4.57 -18.65 -1.94
N SER A 35 5.36 -19.48 -1.27
CA SER A 35 4.86 -20.70 -0.60
C SER A 35 3.72 -20.41 0.38
N ASP A 36 3.80 -19.28 1.09
CA ASP A 36 2.76 -18.87 2.07
C ASP A 36 1.53 -18.26 1.43
N MET A 37 1.63 -17.88 0.14
CA MET A 37 0.52 -17.33 -0.64
C MET A 37 -0.32 -18.44 -1.30
N MET A 38 0.20 -19.65 -1.47
CA MET A 38 -0.49 -20.75 -2.14
C MET A 38 -1.83 -21.13 -1.50
N HIS A 39 -1.97 -20.94 -0.18
CA HIS A 39 -3.19 -21.23 0.58
C HIS A 39 -3.79 -19.97 1.19
N TYR A 40 -3.33 -18.78 0.77
CA TYR A 40 -3.75 -17.51 1.32
C TYR A 40 -4.96 -16.99 0.56
N ASN A 41 -6.16 -17.32 1.03
CA ASN A 41 -7.42 -16.88 0.41
C ASN A 41 -7.87 -15.49 0.89
N VAL A 42 -7.14 -14.87 1.81
CA VAL A 42 -7.44 -13.51 2.29
C VAL A 42 -6.92 -12.50 1.27
N HIS A 43 -7.69 -11.44 1.00
CA HIS A 43 -7.31 -10.35 0.08
C HIS A 43 -6.90 -10.84 -1.34
N HIS A 44 -7.65 -11.77 -1.92
CA HIS A 44 -7.48 -12.25 -3.32
C HIS A 44 -6.16 -12.97 -3.62
N GLY A 45 -5.40 -13.38 -2.60
CA GLY A 45 -4.15 -14.09 -2.79
C GLY A 45 -3.07 -13.22 -3.43
N TYR A 46 -2.23 -13.79 -4.30
CA TYR A 46 -1.13 -13.06 -4.93
C TYR A 46 -1.56 -12.37 -6.23
N GLU A 47 -1.37 -11.06 -6.33
CA GLU A 47 -1.97 -10.24 -7.38
C GLU A 47 -0.97 -9.57 -8.33
N MET A 48 0.30 -9.46 -7.95
CA MET A 48 1.29 -8.60 -8.63
C MET A 48 1.44 -8.88 -10.13
N HIS A 49 1.44 -10.14 -10.56
CA HIS A 49 1.53 -10.49 -12.00
C HIS A 49 0.33 -9.97 -12.79
N ARG A 50 -0.86 -10.15 -12.24
CA ARG A 50 -2.10 -9.82 -12.92
C ARG A 50 -2.25 -8.31 -13.00
N VAL A 51 -2.06 -7.63 -11.87
CA VAL A 51 -2.31 -6.19 -11.72
C VAL A 51 -1.28 -5.35 -12.47
N PHE A 52 -0.01 -5.75 -12.50
CA PHE A 52 1.09 -4.94 -13.06
C PHE A 52 1.81 -5.60 -14.25
N ASN A 53 1.30 -6.71 -14.78
CA ASN A 53 1.92 -7.50 -15.86
C ASN A 53 3.39 -7.89 -15.57
N LEU A 54 3.70 -8.18 -14.30
CA LEU A 54 5.06 -8.51 -13.87
C LEU A 54 5.45 -9.94 -14.25
N PRO A 55 6.73 -10.22 -14.57
CA PRO A 55 7.19 -11.54 -14.97
C PRO A 55 7.13 -12.55 -13.81
N LYS A 56 6.75 -13.79 -14.13
CA LYS A 56 6.75 -14.93 -13.20
C LYS A 56 8.18 -15.40 -12.93
N THR A 57 8.79 -14.91 -11.85
CA THR A 57 10.18 -15.21 -11.45
C THR A 57 10.29 -15.84 -10.06
N GLU A 58 9.15 -16.06 -9.43
CA GLU A 58 8.98 -16.53 -8.06
C GLU A 58 9.02 -18.05 -7.98
N PHE A 59 9.28 -18.58 -6.79
CA PHE A 59 9.23 -20.02 -6.54
C PHE A 59 8.24 -20.33 -5.42
N CYS A 60 7.75 -21.57 -5.44
CA CYS A 60 6.91 -22.15 -4.41
C CYS A 60 7.56 -23.43 -3.90
N ILE A 61 7.51 -23.63 -2.58
CA ILE A 61 7.92 -24.86 -1.91
C ILE A 61 6.69 -25.39 -1.17
N ASN A 62 6.52 -26.71 -1.17
CA ASN A 62 5.49 -27.35 -0.34
C ASN A 62 5.68 -27.00 1.15
N GLN A 63 4.62 -26.62 1.84
CA GLN A 63 4.66 -26.07 3.21
C GLN A 63 5.38 -26.95 4.25
N PRO A 64 5.16 -28.28 4.33
CA PRO A 64 5.88 -29.14 5.26
C PRO A 64 7.38 -29.17 4.95
N LEU A 65 7.74 -29.25 3.67
CA LEU A 65 9.13 -29.22 3.22
C LEU A 65 9.78 -27.86 3.53
N LYS A 66 9.05 -26.76 3.35
CA LYS A 66 9.51 -25.42 3.73
C LYS A 66 9.84 -25.35 5.21
N LYS A 67 8.98 -25.83 6.11
CA LYS A 67 9.25 -25.85 7.56
C LYS A 67 10.50 -26.66 7.91
N VAL A 68 10.71 -27.78 7.22
CA VAL A 68 11.93 -28.60 7.39
C VAL A 68 13.17 -27.84 6.90
N ILE A 69 13.11 -27.18 5.74
CA ILE A 69 14.21 -26.36 5.23
C ILE A 69 14.49 -25.19 6.19
N GLU A 70 13.45 -24.48 6.64
CA GLU A 70 13.47 -23.41 7.67
C GLU A 70 14.07 -23.89 8.99
N PHE A 71 13.85 -25.14 9.36
CA PHE A 71 14.44 -25.68 10.57
C PHE A 71 15.93 -26.04 10.38
N LEU A 72 16.28 -26.68 9.25
CA LEU A 72 17.61 -27.27 9.02
C LEU A 72 18.68 -26.25 8.56
N PHE A 73 18.39 -25.46 7.53
CA PHE A 73 19.37 -24.56 6.90
C PHE A 73 19.38 -23.15 7.47
N PHE A 74 18.48 -22.97 8.41
CA PHE A 74 17.86 -21.72 8.74
C PHE A 74 17.74 -21.64 10.29
N LYS A 75 18.50 -22.49 10.99
CA LYS A 75 18.81 -22.38 12.43
C LYS A 75 19.41 -21.03 12.82
N LYS A 76 19.92 -20.27 11.83
CA LYS A 76 20.32 -18.86 11.89
C LYS A 76 19.63 -18.06 10.78
N ILE A 77 18.34 -18.28 10.51
CA ILE A 77 17.51 -17.27 9.83
C ILE A 77 17.67 -16.05 10.72
N TYR A 78 18.32 -15.02 10.21
CA TYR A 78 18.04 -13.69 10.73
C TYR A 78 16.59 -13.43 10.34
N GLU A 79 15.68 -13.98 11.13
CA GLU A 79 14.24 -13.90 10.99
C GLU A 79 13.91 -12.49 11.46
N ARG A 80 14.35 -11.53 10.65
CA ARG A 80 14.31 -10.11 10.95
C ARG A 80 12.88 -9.68 10.69
N LYS A 81 11.99 -10.06 11.61
CA LYS A 81 10.73 -9.37 11.79
C LYS A 81 11.07 -7.90 11.88
N GLN A 82 10.57 -7.14 10.90
CA GLN A 82 10.79 -5.72 10.88
C GLN A 82 10.08 -5.12 12.09
N ASP A 83 10.82 -4.34 12.87
CA ASP A 83 10.24 -3.50 13.91
C ASP A 83 9.56 -2.31 13.24
N PRO A 84 8.22 -2.16 13.38
CA PRO A 84 7.48 -1.04 12.82
C PRO A 84 7.98 0.33 13.30
N SER A 85 8.59 0.42 14.49
CA SER A 85 9.06 1.69 15.03
C SER A 85 10.31 2.23 14.33
N SER A 86 11.19 1.34 13.86
CA SER A 86 12.46 1.73 13.25
C SER A 86 12.34 1.93 11.73
N LEU A 87 11.73 0.97 11.01
CA LEU A 87 11.67 0.91 9.54
C LEU A 87 12.99 1.29 8.83
N LEU A 88 14.13 0.93 9.42
CA LEU A 88 15.44 1.27 8.87
C LEU A 88 15.84 0.33 7.71
N PRO A 89 16.41 0.85 6.61
CA PRO A 89 16.90 0.04 5.50
C PRO A 89 17.95 -0.99 5.92
N PHE A 90 17.94 -2.15 5.23
CA PHE A 90 18.96 -3.18 5.43
C PHE A 90 20.23 -2.87 4.62
N ASP A 91 21.24 -2.28 5.26
CA ASP A 91 22.52 -1.97 4.62
C ASP A 91 23.73 -2.76 5.18
N LYS A 92 23.49 -3.79 6.01
CA LYS A 92 24.57 -4.62 6.56
C LYS A 92 25.12 -5.62 5.54
N LYS A 93 26.45 -5.76 5.48
CA LYS A 93 27.12 -6.85 4.76
C LYS A 93 26.96 -8.15 5.54
N TYR A 94 26.52 -9.21 4.86
CA TYR A 94 26.30 -10.52 5.46
C TYR A 94 27.29 -11.53 4.90
N LEU A 95 27.96 -12.26 5.80
CA LEU A 95 28.91 -13.34 5.46
C LEU A 95 28.18 -14.66 5.13
N TRP A 96 26.94 -14.84 5.58
CA TRP A 96 26.22 -16.09 5.39
C TRP A 96 25.65 -16.20 3.96
N PRO A 97 25.77 -17.36 3.29
CA PRO A 97 25.41 -17.49 1.88
C PRO A 97 23.90 -17.49 1.63
N LEU A 98 23.06 -17.72 2.64
CA LEU A 98 21.61 -17.82 2.51
C LEU A 98 20.88 -16.88 3.48
N LEU A 99 20.10 -15.94 2.96
CA LEU A 99 19.30 -15.02 3.78
C LEU A 99 17.82 -15.18 3.44
N TYR A 100 16.98 -15.20 4.47
CA TYR A 100 15.54 -15.22 4.29
C TYR A 100 14.88 -14.06 5.04
N PHE A 101 14.25 -13.18 4.27
CA PHE A 101 13.69 -11.92 4.74
C PHE A 101 12.18 -12.07 4.99
N LYS A 102 11.74 -11.75 6.22
CA LYS A 102 10.33 -11.79 6.65
C LYS A 102 9.91 -10.41 7.18
N GLY A 103 9.05 -9.69 6.47
CA GLY A 103 8.58 -8.36 6.85
C GLY A 103 7.77 -7.72 5.73
N PHE A 104 7.11 -6.60 6.02
CA PHE A 104 6.33 -5.87 5.03
C PHE A 104 7.12 -4.77 4.33
N TYR A 105 8.17 -4.21 4.96
CA TYR A 105 9.02 -3.15 4.41
C TYR A 105 8.23 -1.89 4.05
N GLN A 106 7.26 -1.52 4.89
CA GLN A 106 6.33 -0.40 4.70
C GLN A 106 7.03 0.96 4.89
N SER A 107 7.97 1.29 4.02
CA SER A 107 8.63 2.59 3.97
C SER A 107 9.34 2.74 2.63
N GLU A 108 9.26 3.93 2.03
CA GLU A 108 10.00 4.24 0.80
C GLU A 108 11.51 4.10 0.97
N ARG A 109 12.03 4.20 2.19
CA ARG A 109 13.47 4.07 2.47
C ARG A 109 14.04 2.71 2.05
N PHE A 110 13.20 1.69 1.91
CA PHE A 110 13.60 0.37 1.41
C PHE A 110 13.79 0.29 -0.10
N PHE A 111 13.44 1.34 -0.86
CA PHE A 111 13.52 1.41 -2.32
C PHE A 111 13.70 2.82 -2.89
N ALA A 112 14.08 3.80 -2.06
CA ALA A 112 14.19 5.20 -2.44
C ALA A 112 15.18 5.42 -3.61
N ASP A 113 16.25 4.63 -3.69
CA ASP A 113 17.23 4.65 -4.80
C ASP A 113 16.71 4.04 -6.11
N MET A 114 15.44 3.63 -6.15
CA MET A 114 14.79 2.97 -7.27
C MET A 114 13.41 3.54 -7.58
N GLU A 115 13.07 4.74 -7.11
CA GLU A 115 11.73 5.32 -7.29
C GLU A 115 11.17 5.18 -8.71
N ASN A 116 11.92 5.59 -9.73
CA ASN A 116 11.51 5.49 -11.13
C ASN A 116 11.32 4.03 -11.58
N ASP A 117 12.25 3.15 -11.22
CA ASP A 117 12.17 1.72 -11.52
C ASP A 117 10.90 1.10 -10.89
N ILE A 118 10.56 1.50 -9.66
CA ILE A 118 9.35 1.04 -8.96
C ILE A 118 8.08 1.56 -9.61
N ARG A 119 8.01 2.85 -9.98
CA ARG A 119 6.86 3.43 -10.67
C ARG A 119 6.61 2.74 -12.02
N ILE A 120 7.68 2.46 -12.78
CA ILE A 120 7.59 1.71 -14.04
C ILE A 120 7.09 0.29 -13.77
N ALA A 121 7.67 -0.42 -12.81
CA ALA A 121 7.28 -1.79 -12.47
C ALA A 121 5.83 -1.88 -11.98
N PHE A 122 5.30 -0.85 -11.33
CA PHE A 122 3.92 -0.78 -10.84
C PHE A 122 2.99 -0.01 -11.77
N THR A 123 3.24 -0.10 -13.08
CA THR A 123 2.29 0.34 -14.11
C THR A 123 1.13 -0.67 -14.16
N PHE A 124 -0.08 -0.20 -13.92
CA PHE A 124 -1.27 -1.04 -13.95
C PHE A 124 -1.57 -1.57 -15.35
N ASN A 125 -2.00 -2.83 -15.44
CA ASN A 125 -2.39 -3.45 -16.70
C ASN A 125 -3.73 -2.87 -17.19
N SER A 126 -3.67 -1.99 -18.20
CA SER A 126 -4.84 -1.30 -18.78
C SER A 126 -5.84 -2.24 -19.44
N ASP A 127 -5.40 -3.40 -19.91
CA ASP A 127 -6.24 -4.37 -20.60
C ASP A 127 -7.29 -4.99 -19.65
N LEU A 128 -7.11 -4.81 -18.34
CA LEU A 128 -8.00 -5.33 -17.30
C LEU A 128 -8.96 -4.27 -16.74
N PHE A 129 -8.95 -3.04 -17.25
CA PHE A 129 -9.84 -1.98 -16.73
C PHE A 129 -11.27 -2.21 -17.18
N ASN A 130 -12.22 -2.22 -16.25
CA ASN A 130 -13.63 -2.23 -16.60
C ASN A 130 -14.08 -0.88 -17.17
N GLU A 131 -15.19 -0.88 -17.91
CA GLU A 131 -15.69 0.30 -18.64
C GLU A 131 -15.92 1.51 -17.72
N LYS A 132 -16.50 1.29 -16.52
CA LYS A 132 -16.74 2.36 -15.54
C LYS A 132 -15.44 2.98 -15.06
N THR A 133 -14.43 2.17 -14.79
CA THR A 133 -13.09 2.62 -14.39
C THR A 133 -12.41 3.39 -15.52
N GLN A 134 -12.51 2.94 -16.78
CA GLN A 134 -11.93 3.67 -17.92
C GLN A 134 -12.57 5.07 -18.10
N ALA A 135 -13.89 5.15 -18.00
CA ALA A 135 -14.61 6.42 -18.05
C ALA A 135 -14.20 7.34 -16.89
N MET A 136 -14.15 6.81 -15.66
CA MET A 136 -13.75 7.57 -14.47
C MET A 136 -12.30 8.05 -14.56
N LEU A 137 -11.39 7.20 -15.05
CA LEU A 137 -9.99 7.57 -15.26
C LEU A 137 -9.85 8.77 -16.20
N THR A 138 -10.67 8.80 -17.26
CA THR A 138 -10.69 9.92 -18.20
C THR A 138 -11.14 11.20 -17.51
N GLN A 139 -12.19 11.15 -16.68
CA GLN A 139 -12.66 12.30 -15.91
C GLN A 139 -11.60 12.81 -14.92
N ILE A 140 -10.98 11.91 -14.14
CA ILE A 140 -9.94 12.26 -13.16
C ILE A 140 -8.74 12.92 -13.86
N LYS A 141 -8.31 12.41 -15.02
CA LYS A 141 -7.16 12.96 -15.76
C LYS A 141 -7.39 14.39 -16.26
N HIS A 142 -8.63 14.79 -16.54
CA HIS A 142 -8.97 16.15 -16.97
C HIS A 142 -9.27 17.11 -15.81
N ASN A 143 -9.27 16.61 -14.58
CA ASN A 143 -9.59 17.41 -13.40
C ASN A 143 -8.33 17.76 -12.61
N GLU A 144 -7.83 18.98 -12.79
CA GLU A 144 -6.64 19.48 -12.09
C GLU A 144 -6.83 19.61 -10.56
N HIS A 145 -8.06 19.62 -10.08
CA HIS A 145 -8.42 19.71 -8.66
C HIS A 145 -8.87 18.36 -8.08
N ALA A 146 -8.59 17.24 -8.77
CA ALA A 146 -8.98 15.90 -8.32
C ALA A 146 -8.27 15.51 -7.02
N VAL A 147 -9.06 15.22 -5.98
CA VAL A 147 -8.59 14.74 -4.68
C VAL A 147 -9.12 13.34 -4.41
N SER A 148 -8.23 12.35 -4.30
CA SER A 148 -8.66 11.03 -3.81
C SER A 148 -8.87 11.09 -2.30
N LEU A 149 -10.03 10.70 -1.81
CA LEU A 149 -10.32 10.55 -0.38
C LEU A 149 -10.61 9.08 -0.09
N HIS A 150 -9.71 8.42 0.65
CA HIS A 150 -9.85 7.01 0.98
C HIS A 150 -10.24 6.80 2.45
N ILE A 151 -11.34 6.09 2.66
CA ILE A 151 -11.85 5.70 3.97
C ILE A 151 -11.81 4.17 4.07
N ARG A 152 -11.23 3.64 5.14
CA ARG A 152 -11.25 2.20 5.42
C ARG A 152 -11.89 1.96 6.78
N ARG A 153 -13.01 1.25 6.78
CA ARG A 153 -13.81 0.93 7.95
C ARG A 153 -14.03 -0.56 8.10
N GLY A 154 -14.40 -1.26 7.04
CA GLY A 154 -14.79 -2.68 7.00
C GLY A 154 -14.13 -3.57 8.07
N ASP A 155 -12.97 -4.14 7.76
CA ASP A 155 -12.24 -4.98 8.72
C ASP A 155 -11.67 -4.18 9.91
N TYR A 156 -11.50 -2.86 9.76
CA TYR A 156 -10.98 -1.97 10.79
C TYR A 156 -11.92 -1.81 11.98
N LEU A 157 -13.23 -2.03 11.80
CA LEU A 157 -14.21 -2.05 12.88
C LEU A 157 -14.17 -3.34 13.71
N GLU A 158 -13.50 -4.40 13.23
CA GLU A 158 -13.38 -5.65 13.98
C GLU A 158 -12.49 -5.48 15.22
N PRO A 159 -12.81 -6.09 16.37
CA PRO A 159 -12.07 -5.89 17.63
C PRO A 159 -10.56 -6.13 17.56
N LYS A 160 -10.10 -7.08 16.73
CA LYS A 160 -8.67 -7.37 16.53
C LYS A 160 -7.93 -6.22 15.83
N HIS A 161 -8.59 -5.52 14.91
CA HIS A 161 -8.02 -4.42 14.15
C HIS A 161 -8.24 -3.09 14.87
N TRP A 162 -9.41 -2.90 15.49
CA TRP A 162 -9.76 -1.71 16.26
C TRP A 162 -8.69 -1.30 17.28
N LYS A 163 -8.18 -2.29 18.05
CA LYS A 163 -7.16 -2.07 19.10
C LYS A 163 -5.81 -1.59 18.58
N THR A 164 -5.53 -1.71 17.28
CA THR A 164 -4.21 -1.43 16.72
C THR A 164 -4.25 -0.40 15.59
N THR A 165 -5.02 -0.67 14.52
CA THR A 165 -5.10 0.18 13.33
C THR A 165 -6.47 0.84 13.17
N GLY A 166 -7.54 0.16 13.57
CA GLY A 166 -8.91 0.54 13.23
C GLY A 166 -9.40 1.83 13.88
N SER A 167 -8.94 2.12 15.09
CA SER A 167 -9.35 3.32 15.86
C SER A 167 -8.62 4.61 15.45
N VAL A 168 -7.72 4.57 14.46
CA VAL A 168 -6.88 5.72 14.09
C VAL A 168 -7.64 6.75 13.24
N CYS A 169 -8.20 6.36 12.09
CA CYS A 169 -8.86 7.28 11.18
C CYS A 169 -10.37 7.32 11.42
N GLN A 170 -10.80 8.08 12.43
CA GLN A 170 -12.22 8.29 12.74
C GLN A 170 -12.75 9.61 12.16
N LEU A 171 -14.01 9.95 12.42
CA LEU A 171 -14.63 11.17 11.90
C LEU A 171 -13.78 12.45 12.12
N PRO A 172 -13.19 12.71 13.30
CA PRO A 172 -12.38 13.93 13.50
C PRO A 172 -11.20 14.02 12.52
N TYR A 173 -10.50 12.91 12.27
CA TYR A 173 -9.42 12.85 11.29
C TYR A 173 -9.88 13.32 9.90
N TYR A 174 -10.98 12.77 9.40
CA TYR A 174 -11.45 13.11 8.05
C TYR A 174 -11.92 14.57 7.95
N LEU A 175 -12.58 15.10 8.98
CA LEU A 175 -12.97 16.51 9.03
C LEU A 175 -11.74 17.44 9.05
N ASN A 176 -10.74 17.11 9.86
CA ASN A 176 -9.48 17.84 9.91
C ASN A 176 -8.75 17.78 8.56
N ALA A 177 -8.72 16.61 7.92
CA ALA A 177 -8.03 16.41 6.64
C ALA A 177 -8.70 17.14 5.47
N ILE A 178 -10.04 17.09 5.40
CA ILE A 178 -10.83 17.84 4.41
C ILE A 178 -10.62 19.35 4.61
N THR A 179 -10.67 19.81 5.86
CA THR A 179 -10.41 21.22 6.21
C THR A 179 -9.02 21.66 5.75
N GLU A 180 -7.99 20.84 6.00
CA GLU A 180 -6.62 21.15 5.59
C GLU A 180 -6.43 21.11 4.06
N MET A 181 -7.12 20.22 3.35
CA MET A 181 -7.10 20.19 1.88
C MET A 181 -7.77 21.44 1.29
N ASN A 182 -8.93 21.83 1.82
CA ASN A 182 -9.69 22.99 1.34
C ASN A 182 -8.96 24.32 1.53
N LYS A 183 -7.98 24.42 2.45
CA LYS A 183 -7.11 25.59 2.58
C LYS A 183 -6.08 25.71 1.45
N ARG A 184 -5.76 24.60 0.79
CA ARG A 184 -4.63 24.49 -0.15
C ARG A 184 -5.10 24.48 -1.59
N ILE A 185 -6.24 23.84 -1.83
CA ILE A 185 -6.81 23.67 -3.16
C ILE A 185 -8.13 24.43 -3.18
N GLU A 186 -8.23 25.38 -4.10
CA GLU A 186 -9.49 26.06 -4.39
C GLU A 186 -10.45 25.06 -5.05
N GLN A 187 -11.65 24.91 -4.49
CA GLN A 187 -12.73 24.03 -4.99
C GLN A 187 -12.27 22.59 -5.33
N PRO A 188 -11.77 21.81 -4.35
CA PRO A 188 -11.32 20.44 -4.60
C PRO A 188 -12.47 19.53 -5.02
N SER A 189 -12.23 18.71 -6.03
CA SER A 189 -13.16 17.68 -6.49
C SER A 189 -12.83 16.36 -5.80
N TYR A 190 -13.67 15.93 -4.85
CA TYR A 190 -13.43 14.72 -4.08
C TYR A 190 -13.92 13.46 -4.80
N TYR A 191 -12.99 12.53 -5.04
CA TYR A 191 -13.26 11.17 -5.51
C TYR A 191 -13.09 10.22 -4.33
N VAL A 192 -14.20 9.67 -3.85
CA VAL A 192 -14.29 8.92 -2.60
C VAL A 192 -14.18 7.42 -2.87
N PHE A 193 -13.25 6.78 -2.17
CA PHE A 193 -13.01 5.34 -2.19
C PHE A 193 -13.24 4.80 -0.77
N SER A 194 -14.17 3.85 -0.61
CA SER A 194 -14.48 3.29 0.71
C SER A 194 -15.04 1.87 0.61
N ASP A 195 -14.74 1.07 1.64
CA ASP A 195 -15.45 -0.17 1.91
C ASP A 195 -16.79 0.04 2.65
N ASP A 196 -17.09 1.29 3.04
CA ASP A 196 -18.33 1.72 3.69
C ASP A 196 -18.74 3.11 3.16
N ILE A 197 -19.36 3.17 1.97
CA ILE A 197 -19.78 4.42 1.32
C ILE A 197 -20.99 5.05 2.03
N ALA A 198 -21.86 4.24 2.62
CA ALA A 198 -23.04 4.71 3.35
C ALA A 198 -22.62 5.61 4.52
N TRP A 199 -21.65 5.15 5.33
CA TRP A 199 -21.13 5.95 6.43
C TRP A 199 -20.51 7.27 5.96
N VAL A 200 -19.79 7.28 4.84
CA VAL A 200 -19.20 8.52 4.29
C VAL A 200 -20.29 9.53 3.94
N LYS A 201 -21.35 9.10 3.24
CA LYS A 201 -22.46 9.98 2.84
C LYS A 201 -23.20 10.56 4.05
N GLU A 202 -23.33 9.80 5.13
CA GLU A 202 -24.01 10.22 6.35
C GLU A 202 -23.15 11.18 7.20
N ASN A 203 -21.82 10.99 7.22
CA ASN A 203 -20.96 11.63 8.22
C ASN A 203 -20.05 12.72 7.66
N LEU A 204 -19.76 12.75 6.35
CA LEU A 204 -18.83 13.72 5.76
C LEU A 204 -19.56 14.78 4.91
N PRO A 205 -19.23 16.08 5.08
CA PRO A 205 -19.87 17.17 4.34
C PRO A 205 -19.30 17.29 2.92
N LEU A 206 -19.67 16.35 2.05
CA LEU A 206 -19.13 16.22 0.69
C LEU A 206 -20.24 16.24 -0.37
N PRO A 207 -20.95 17.37 -0.55
CA PRO A 207 -22.16 17.43 -1.38
C PRO A 207 -21.93 17.18 -2.87
N GLN A 208 -20.71 17.39 -3.37
CA GLN A 208 -20.35 17.21 -4.79
C GLN A 208 -19.31 16.10 -5.00
N ALA A 209 -19.12 15.22 -4.02
CA ALA A 209 -18.18 14.12 -4.17
C ALA A 209 -18.68 13.07 -5.16
N VAL A 210 -17.74 12.52 -5.92
CA VAL A 210 -17.94 11.34 -6.75
C VAL A 210 -17.63 10.12 -5.90
N PHE A 211 -18.59 9.22 -5.72
CA PHE A 211 -18.41 7.99 -4.94
C PHE A 211 -18.09 6.83 -5.87
N ILE A 212 -16.93 6.19 -5.67
CA ILE A 212 -16.49 5.02 -6.43
C ILE A 212 -16.87 3.78 -5.63
N ASP A 213 -17.92 3.08 -6.09
CA ASP A 213 -18.52 1.96 -5.36
C ASP A 213 -18.68 0.67 -6.19
N TRP A 214 -18.15 0.64 -7.42
CA TRP A 214 -18.29 -0.50 -8.34
C TRP A 214 -17.10 -1.47 -8.36
N ASN A 215 -15.89 -1.02 -8.04
CA ASN A 215 -14.71 -1.88 -8.04
C ASN A 215 -14.71 -2.74 -6.77
N LYS A 216 -15.05 -4.03 -6.91
CA LYS A 216 -15.19 -4.95 -5.77
C LYS A 216 -14.40 -6.23 -5.99
N GLY A 217 -14.07 -6.91 -4.88
CA GLY A 217 -13.37 -8.19 -4.92
C GLY A 217 -12.08 -8.11 -5.73
N THR A 218 -11.95 -9.00 -6.72
CA THR A 218 -10.76 -9.11 -7.57
C THR A 218 -10.54 -7.90 -8.50
N GLU A 219 -11.46 -6.93 -8.52
CA GLU A 219 -11.33 -5.66 -9.24
C GLU A 219 -10.93 -4.49 -8.32
N SER A 220 -10.87 -4.68 -7.00
CA SER A 220 -10.63 -3.57 -6.04
C SER A 220 -9.32 -2.82 -6.30
N TRP A 221 -8.32 -3.45 -6.92
CA TRP A 221 -7.06 -2.80 -7.31
C TRP A 221 -7.25 -1.61 -8.26
N GLN A 222 -8.35 -1.57 -9.02
CA GLN A 222 -8.69 -0.45 -9.91
C GLN A 222 -8.94 0.85 -9.12
N ASP A 223 -9.37 0.76 -7.85
CA ASP A 223 -9.48 1.94 -6.98
C ASP A 223 -8.12 2.55 -6.71
N MET A 224 -7.10 1.74 -6.42
CA MET A 224 -5.72 2.24 -6.25
C MET A 224 -5.22 2.91 -7.53
N MET A 225 -5.56 2.34 -8.69
CA MET A 225 -5.22 2.90 -9.99
C MET A 225 -5.87 4.28 -10.17
N LEU A 226 -7.18 4.42 -9.92
CA LEU A 226 -7.87 5.71 -10.00
C LEU A 226 -7.32 6.72 -8.99
N MET A 227 -7.06 6.29 -7.76
CA MET A 227 -6.42 7.10 -6.73
C MET A 227 -5.08 7.66 -7.22
N SER A 228 -4.22 6.84 -7.84
CA SER A 228 -2.89 7.26 -8.32
C SER A 228 -2.91 8.31 -9.44
N HIS A 229 -4.06 8.47 -10.10
CA HIS A 229 -4.24 9.48 -11.15
C HIS A 229 -4.79 10.81 -10.62
N CYS A 230 -5.38 10.82 -9.42
CA CYS A 230 -5.80 12.06 -8.76
C CYS A 230 -4.60 13.00 -8.54
N ARG A 231 -4.85 14.30 -8.48
CA ARG A 231 -3.81 15.33 -8.30
C ARG A 231 -3.32 15.38 -6.85
N HIS A 232 -4.24 15.27 -5.91
CA HIS A 232 -3.99 15.32 -4.47
C HIS A 232 -4.68 14.15 -3.74
N HIS A 233 -4.30 13.91 -2.49
CA HIS A 233 -4.72 12.72 -1.76
C HIS A 233 -4.99 13.02 -0.28
N ILE A 234 -6.10 12.51 0.23
CA ILE A 234 -6.35 12.27 1.65
C ILE A 234 -6.38 10.75 1.84
N ILE A 235 -5.41 10.23 2.57
CA ILE A 235 -5.24 8.78 2.77
C ILE A 235 -5.71 8.36 4.17
N CYS A 236 -6.01 7.09 4.38
CA CYS A 236 -6.11 6.51 5.71
C CYS A 236 -4.82 5.73 6.05
N ASN A 237 -4.71 5.20 7.27
CA ASN A 237 -3.61 4.33 7.73
C ASN A 237 -3.69 2.93 7.09
N SER A 238 -3.66 2.88 5.75
CA SER A 238 -3.73 1.69 4.93
C SER A 238 -2.63 1.75 3.86
N THR A 239 -1.91 0.64 3.68
CA THR A 239 -0.92 0.53 2.60
C THR A 239 -1.54 0.68 1.21
N PHE A 240 -2.84 0.41 1.08
CA PHE A 240 -3.55 0.58 -0.19
C PHE A 240 -3.58 2.06 -0.60
N SER A 241 -4.01 2.95 0.30
CA SER A 241 -4.00 4.39 0.04
C SER A 241 -2.61 5.00 0.02
N TRP A 242 -1.67 4.42 0.78
CA TRP A 242 -0.27 4.80 0.71
C TRP A 242 0.26 4.67 -0.72
N TRP A 243 0.06 3.50 -1.36
CA TRP A 243 0.49 3.28 -2.74
C TRP A 243 -0.29 4.11 -3.75
N GLY A 244 -1.60 4.28 -3.54
CA GLY A 244 -2.40 5.20 -4.35
C GLY A 244 -1.79 6.60 -4.41
N ALA A 245 -1.40 7.17 -3.27
CA ALA A 245 -0.76 8.49 -3.22
C ALA A 245 0.70 8.48 -3.69
N TRP A 246 1.48 7.45 -3.34
CA TRP A 246 2.89 7.36 -3.69
C TRP A 246 3.10 7.21 -5.20
N LEU A 247 2.26 6.43 -5.89
CA LEU A 247 2.35 6.19 -7.34
C LEU A 247 2.06 7.42 -8.20
N ASN A 248 1.40 8.46 -7.68
CA ASN A 248 1.28 9.75 -8.35
C ASN A 248 2.67 10.42 -8.43
N PRO A 249 3.28 10.60 -9.62
CA PRO A 249 4.65 11.10 -9.75
C PRO A 249 4.76 12.62 -9.59
N ARG A 250 3.64 13.34 -9.50
CA ARG A 250 3.63 14.81 -9.48
C ARG A 250 4.35 15.33 -8.23
N GLU A 251 5.18 16.34 -8.41
CA GLU A 251 5.91 16.99 -7.31
C GLU A 251 5.00 17.96 -6.53
N ASN A 252 4.10 18.65 -7.24
CA ASN A 252 3.16 19.59 -6.63
C ASN A 252 1.90 18.93 -6.02
N LYS A 253 1.93 17.61 -5.78
CA LYS A 253 0.83 16.91 -5.14
C LYS A 253 0.78 17.23 -3.65
N THR A 254 -0.43 17.26 -3.12
CA THR A 254 -0.67 17.38 -1.68
C THR A 254 -1.12 16.02 -1.18
N VAL A 255 -0.42 15.45 -0.20
CA VAL A 255 -0.83 14.20 0.45
C VAL A 255 -1.05 14.48 1.92
N ILE A 256 -2.28 14.31 2.37
CA ILE A 256 -2.69 14.42 3.78
C ILE A 256 -2.90 13.03 4.34
N MET A 257 -2.37 12.80 5.53
CA MET A 257 -2.40 11.53 6.22
C MET A 257 -2.68 11.70 7.73
N PRO A 258 -3.10 10.64 8.45
CA PRO A 258 -3.23 10.72 9.90
C PRO A 258 -1.87 10.93 10.56
N GLU A 259 -1.82 11.69 11.65
CA GLU A 259 -0.56 11.96 12.35
C GLU A 259 0.13 10.72 12.92
N ARG A 260 -0.62 9.63 13.10
CA ARG A 260 -0.16 8.32 13.54
C ARG A 260 -0.71 7.21 12.64
N TRP A 261 0.02 6.10 12.52
CA TRP A 261 -0.41 4.94 11.73
C TRP A 261 -1.01 3.82 12.56
N PHE A 262 -0.54 3.66 13.80
CA PHE A 262 -1.01 2.69 14.78
C PHE A 262 -1.35 3.41 16.09
N GLN A 263 -2.28 2.84 16.85
CA GLN A 263 -2.78 3.44 18.09
C GLN A 263 -1.74 3.53 19.21
N HIS A 264 -0.85 2.52 19.28
CA HIS A 264 0.10 2.34 20.39
C HIS A 264 1.56 2.24 19.92
N CYS A 265 1.85 2.65 18.69
CA CYS A 265 3.18 2.52 18.10
C CYS A 265 3.47 3.66 17.13
N ASP A 266 4.54 4.41 17.42
CA ASP A 266 5.05 5.42 16.51
C ASP A 266 5.76 4.77 15.33
N THR A 267 5.52 5.33 14.15
CA THR A 267 6.06 4.84 12.88
C THR A 267 6.55 6.02 12.04
N PRO A 268 7.58 6.75 12.51
CA PRO A 268 7.99 8.03 11.92
C PRO A 268 8.48 7.90 10.47
N ASN A 269 8.77 6.68 10.03
CA ASN A 269 9.38 6.38 8.74
C ASN A 269 8.42 5.68 7.75
N ILE A 270 7.14 5.50 8.10
CA ILE A 270 6.18 4.80 7.22
C ILE A 270 5.76 5.64 6.02
N TYR A 271 5.82 6.97 6.14
CA TYR A 271 5.42 7.91 5.10
C TYR A 271 6.62 8.69 4.53
N PRO A 272 6.55 9.11 3.26
CA PRO A 272 7.49 10.08 2.68
C PRO A 272 7.50 11.40 3.45
N ALA A 273 8.68 12.04 3.52
CA ALA A 273 8.88 13.25 4.33
C ALA A 273 8.00 14.46 3.89
N GLY A 274 7.59 14.51 2.62
CA GLY A 274 6.77 15.59 2.09
C GLY A 274 5.27 15.49 2.40
N TRP A 275 4.82 14.43 3.09
CA TRP A 275 3.41 14.25 3.39
C TRP A 275 2.98 15.01 4.65
N ILE A 276 1.78 15.57 4.60
CA ILE A 276 1.22 16.42 5.65
C ILE A 276 0.47 15.55 6.64
N LYS A 277 0.88 15.66 7.91
CA LYS A 277 0.20 15.00 9.02
C LYS A 277 -0.91 15.87 9.57
N VAL A 278 -2.05 15.25 9.82
CA VAL A 278 -3.22 15.90 10.40
C VAL A 278 -3.67 15.17 11.66
N PRO A 279 -4.08 15.89 12.72
CA PRO A 279 -4.55 15.28 13.96
C PRO A 279 -5.69 14.31 13.77
N VAL A 280 -5.67 13.21 14.52
CA VAL A 280 -6.73 12.19 14.44
C VAL A 280 -7.88 12.39 15.43
N ASN A 281 -7.71 13.32 16.36
CA ASN A 281 -8.71 13.68 17.38
C ASN A 281 -9.21 15.10 17.18
#